data_AF-A0A2V9K335-F1
#
_entry.id   AF-A0A2V9K335-F1
#
_cell.length_a   1.000
_cell.length_b   1.000
_cell.length_c   1.000
_cell.angle_alpha   90.00
_cell.angle_beta   90.00
_cell.angle_gamma   90.00
#
_symmetry.space_group_name_H-M   'P 1'
#
loop_
_entity.id
_entity.type
_entity.pdbx_description
1 polymer ?
#
loop_
_entity_poly.entity_id
_entity_poly.type
_entity_poly.pdbx_seq_one_letter_code
_entity_poly.pdbx_strand_id
1 'polypeptide(L)'
;LFDELIRLQAGDVADFKKARDTAWKWMLEHSLNPGSRARDKWSGYFEDVPKSTENVNQTTPTMTAYYILSRESPSAADPAWMNHVGHIIDWVRQRFGRGPYFGAWGIDEQGPPGGGGCCSRSGLGSDTSRWAAINAMYFELTGDGQAREDAFRSLNYSTYFAGDDGKVSCCGRGFGDPYWFSDGYGDYLRHFNWAMGALPEFAPQGENHLLRSTSIVQKITYGARSVAYATFDPAATEVLHLNFKPARVASGTTAMVERNDLTEQGYTVRPLPGGDYVVRVKHATSREISITG
;
A
#
# COMPACT_ATOMS: atom_id res chain seq x y z
N LEU A 1 -5.75 13.05 -3.07
CA LEU A 1 -6.54 13.95 -3.96
C LEU A 1 -5.94 15.35 -4.01
N PHE A 2 -5.98 16.14 -2.91
CA PHE A 2 -5.48 17.52 -2.96
C PHE A 2 -4.02 17.65 -3.38
N ASP A 3 -3.11 16.78 -2.90
CA ASP A 3 -1.71 16.82 -3.36
C ASP A 3 -1.59 16.67 -4.89
N GLU A 4 -2.39 15.81 -5.52
CA GLU A 4 -2.39 15.63 -6.98
C GLU A 4 -3.00 16.82 -7.73
N LEU A 5 -4.11 17.39 -7.23
CA LEU A 5 -4.69 18.59 -7.83
C LEU A 5 -3.73 19.78 -7.75
N ILE A 6 -3.01 19.92 -6.63
CA ILE A 6 -1.96 20.93 -6.45
C ILE A 6 -0.81 20.66 -7.41
N ARG A 7 -0.33 19.40 -7.50
CA ARG A 7 0.76 19.01 -8.41
C ARG A 7 0.44 19.32 -9.87
N LEU A 8 -0.80 19.04 -10.28
CA LEU A 8 -1.29 19.27 -11.64
C LEU A 8 -1.72 20.72 -11.92
N GLN A 9 -1.68 21.60 -10.91
CA GLN A 9 -2.17 22.98 -11.00
C GLN A 9 -3.63 23.07 -11.50
N ALA A 10 -4.48 22.13 -11.06
CA ALA A 10 -5.86 22.01 -11.49
C ALA A 10 -6.83 22.57 -10.43
N GLY A 11 -7.76 23.43 -10.86
CA GLY A 11 -8.78 24.02 -9.99
C GLY A 11 -8.24 25.12 -9.07
N ASP A 12 -8.87 25.30 -7.90
CA ASP A 12 -8.45 26.30 -6.91
C ASP A 12 -7.31 25.75 -6.05
N VAL A 13 -6.09 25.86 -6.57
CA VAL A 13 -4.86 25.35 -5.94
C VAL A 13 -4.64 25.97 -4.55
N ALA A 14 -5.00 27.25 -4.35
CA ALA A 14 -4.80 27.94 -3.08
C ALA A 14 -5.71 27.35 -2.00
N ASP A 15 -7.00 27.15 -2.32
CA ASP A 15 -7.96 26.55 -1.39
C ASP A 15 -7.68 25.07 -1.15
N PHE A 16 -7.28 24.30 -2.16
CA PHE A 16 -6.87 22.90 -1.97
C PHE A 16 -5.65 22.78 -1.07
N LYS A 17 -4.65 23.66 -1.23
CA LYS A 17 -3.48 23.69 -0.34
C LYS A 17 -3.90 24.02 1.08
N LYS A 18 -4.73 25.04 1.27
CA LYS A 18 -5.25 25.44 2.59
C LYS A 18 -6.02 24.29 3.25
N ALA A 19 -6.90 23.61 2.52
CA ALA A 19 -7.67 22.48 3.04
C ALA A 19 -6.77 21.30 3.43
N ARG A 20 -5.82 20.92 2.55
CA ARG A 20 -4.82 19.88 2.80
C ARG A 20 -3.99 20.19 4.05
N ASP A 21 -3.44 21.41 4.13
CA ASP A 21 -2.59 21.84 5.24
C ASP A 21 -3.38 21.88 6.56
N THR A 22 -4.62 22.37 6.54
CA THR A 22 -5.48 22.44 7.73
C THR A 22 -5.82 21.04 8.25
N ALA A 23 -6.28 20.16 7.36
CA ALA A 23 -6.62 18.79 7.74
C ALA A 23 -5.40 18.03 8.28
N TRP A 24 -4.26 18.13 7.59
CA TRP A 24 -3.04 17.44 8.00
C TRP A 24 -2.46 17.97 9.32
N LYS A 25 -2.49 19.29 9.51
CA LYS A 25 -2.11 19.90 10.79
C LYS A 25 -2.97 19.37 11.93
N TRP A 26 -4.29 19.28 11.75
CA TRP A 26 -5.19 18.72 12.75
C TRP A 26 -4.83 17.26 13.07
N MET A 27 -4.54 16.44 12.06
CA MET A 27 -4.10 15.05 12.25
C MET A 27 -2.85 14.96 13.14
N LEU A 28 -1.83 15.77 12.86
CA LEU A 28 -0.60 15.82 13.62
C LEU A 28 -0.81 16.31 15.06
N GLU A 29 -1.59 17.37 15.26
CA GLU A 29 -1.80 17.98 16.57
C GLU A 29 -2.74 17.17 17.47
N HIS A 30 -3.60 16.33 16.89
CA HIS A 30 -4.67 15.64 17.61
C HIS A 30 -4.60 14.11 17.56
N SER A 31 -4.85 13.48 16.42
CA SER A 31 -4.93 12.00 16.33
C SER A 31 -3.56 11.34 16.45
N LEU A 32 -2.52 11.97 15.90
CA LEU A 32 -1.15 11.46 15.91
C LEU A 32 -0.35 11.89 17.16
N ASN A 33 -0.79 12.94 17.86
CA ASN A 33 -0.13 13.46 19.05
C ASN A 33 -0.38 12.58 20.30
N PRO A 34 0.66 11.98 20.92
CA PRO A 34 0.50 11.18 22.14
C PRO A 34 -0.04 11.95 23.35
N GLY A 35 0.13 13.27 23.40
CA GLY A 35 -0.37 14.14 24.48
C GLY A 35 -1.82 14.61 24.28
N SER A 36 -2.47 14.24 23.18
CA SER A 36 -3.81 14.70 22.83
C SER A 36 -4.90 13.77 23.38
N ARG A 37 -6.01 14.35 23.85
CA ARG A 37 -7.22 13.59 24.23
C ARG A 37 -7.93 12.91 23.04
N ALA A 38 -7.57 13.29 21.82
CA ALA A 38 -8.05 12.71 20.58
C ALA A 38 -7.12 11.62 20.02
N ARG A 39 -6.01 11.30 20.72
CA ARG A 39 -5.14 10.19 20.37
C ARG A 39 -5.96 8.91 20.22
N ASP A 40 -5.75 8.21 19.12
CA ASP A 40 -6.37 6.92 18.81
C ASP A 40 -7.90 6.90 18.73
N LYS A 41 -8.55 8.08 18.67
CA LYS A 41 -10.01 8.21 18.51
C LYS A 41 -10.42 8.19 17.03
N TRP A 42 -10.06 7.11 16.36
CA TRP A 42 -10.33 6.85 14.95
C TRP A 42 -11.80 6.45 14.70
N SER A 43 -12.73 7.38 14.87
CA SER A 43 -14.19 7.12 14.80
C SER A 43 -14.86 7.80 13.60
N GLY A 44 -16.12 7.44 13.34
CA GLY A 44 -16.97 8.13 12.36
C GLY A 44 -16.66 7.84 10.90
N TYR A 45 -16.20 6.62 10.59
CA TYR A 45 -15.91 6.18 9.23
C TYR A 45 -17.11 5.50 8.57
N PHE A 46 -17.67 4.47 9.20
CA PHE A 46 -18.75 3.67 8.63
C PHE A 46 -20.12 4.35 8.74
N GLU A 47 -20.85 4.35 7.63
CA GLU A 47 -22.14 5.01 7.45
C GLU A 47 -23.35 4.20 7.92
N ASP A 48 -23.19 2.88 8.04
CA ASP A 48 -24.23 1.90 8.32
C ASP A 48 -24.43 1.62 9.83
N VAL A 49 -23.65 2.30 10.68
CA VAL A 49 -23.70 2.19 12.13
C VAL A 49 -24.15 3.50 12.79
N PRO A 50 -24.86 3.44 13.94
CA PRO A 50 -25.20 4.64 14.70
C PRO A 50 -23.95 5.45 15.07
N LYS A 51 -24.06 6.77 15.00
CA LYS A 51 -22.97 7.68 15.39
C LYS A 51 -22.52 7.39 16.83
N SER A 52 -21.26 6.99 16.99
CA SER A 52 -20.60 6.84 18.27
C SER A 52 -19.11 7.20 18.15
N THR A 53 -18.63 8.08 19.02
CA THR A 53 -17.19 8.41 19.09
C THR A 53 -16.36 7.30 19.72
N GLU A 54 -17.02 6.33 20.35
CA GLU A 54 -16.39 5.13 20.93
C GLU A 54 -16.26 4.01 19.90
N ASN A 55 -17.03 4.06 18.80
CA ASN A 55 -16.88 3.11 17.71
C ASN A 55 -15.71 3.53 16.82
N VAL A 56 -14.56 2.91 17.05
CA VAL A 56 -13.34 3.16 16.30
C VAL A 56 -13.15 2.12 15.20
N ASN A 57 -12.37 2.47 14.17
CA ASN A 57 -12.10 1.61 13.03
C ASN A 57 -10.60 1.53 12.69
N GLN A 58 -10.22 0.51 11.92
CA GLN A 58 -8.84 0.40 11.43
C GLN A 58 -8.57 1.17 10.12
N THR A 59 -9.61 1.52 9.34
CA THR A 59 -9.45 2.13 8.00
C THR A 59 -8.83 3.52 8.09
N THR A 60 -9.37 4.40 8.91
CA THR A 60 -8.83 5.77 9.06
C THR A 60 -7.35 5.80 9.46
N PRO A 61 -6.87 5.03 10.47
CA PRO A 61 -5.47 5.03 10.84
C PRO A 61 -4.59 4.38 9.78
N THR A 62 -4.99 3.24 9.19
CA THR A 62 -4.19 2.59 8.14
C THR A 62 -4.09 3.42 6.87
N MET A 63 -5.16 4.13 6.48
CA MET A 63 -5.12 5.08 5.35
C MET A 63 -4.31 6.34 5.67
N THR A 64 -4.24 6.76 6.94
CA THR A 64 -3.32 7.80 7.41
C THR A 64 -1.87 7.33 7.26
N ALA A 65 -1.56 6.09 7.68
CA ALA A 65 -0.25 5.50 7.48
C ALA A 65 0.10 5.37 5.99
N TYR A 66 -0.84 4.91 5.16
CA TYR A 66 -0.66 4.86 3.70
C TYR A 66 -0.27 6.23 3.13
N TYR A 67 -0.99 7.30 3.50
CA TYR A 67 -0.71 8.65 3.04
C TYR A 67 0.70 9.15 3.40
N ILE A 68 1.23 8.72 4.55
CA ILE A 68 2.61 9.04 4.96
C ILE A 68 3.61 8.20 4.15
N LEU A 69 3.41 6.88 4.10
CA LEU A 69 4.34 5.92 3.50
C LEU A 69 4.37 5.98 1.96
N SER A 70 3.31 6.48 1.31
CA SER A 70 3.23 6.58 -0.15
C SER A 70 3.96 7.80 -0.72
N ARG A 71 4.66 8.58 0.10
CA ARG A 71 5.38 9.79 -0.30
C ARG A 71 6.82 9.46 -0.61
N GLU A 72 7.41 10.19 -1.56
CA GLU A 72 8.86 10.10 -1.84
C GLU A 72 9.69 10.39 -0.59
N SER A 73 9.23 11.32 0.24
CA SER A 73 9.80 11.61 1.55
C SER A 73 8.71 11.59 2.63
N PRO A 74 8.57 10.48 3.39
CA PRO A 74 7.64 10.39 4.50
C PRO A 74 7.90 11.47 5.58
N SER A 75 9.17 11.82 5.82
CA SER A 75 9.57 12.83 6.80
C SER A 75 9.12 14.25 6.44
N ALA A 76 8.87 14.52 5.15
CA ALA A 76 8.31 15.80 4.71
C ALA A 76 6.82 15.94 5.08
N ALA A 77 6.08 14.83 5.20
CA ALA A 77 4.72 14.85 5.71
C ALA A 77 4.69 14.78 7.24
N ASP A 78 5.54 13.95 7.83
CA ASP A 78 5.58 13.73 9.26
C ASP A 78 7.02 13.45 9.72
N PRO A 79 7.69 14.41 10.39
CA PRO A 79 9.05 14.20 10.90
C PRO A 79 9.18 13.01 11.87
N ALA A 80 8.09 12.61 12.52
CA ALA A 80 8.04 11.47 13.45
C ALA A 80 7.38 10.23 12.83
N TRP A 81 7.31 10.14 11.49
CA TRP A 81 6.55 9.12 10.78
C TRP A 81 6.85 7.69 11.23
N MET A 82 8.11 7.35 11.51
CA MET A 82 8.49 5.99 11.92
C MET A 82 7.74 5.58 13.20
N ASN A 83 7.67 6.49 14.17
CA ASN A 83 6.99 6.26 15.45
C ASN A 83 5.47 6.30 15.28
N HIS A 84 4.95 7.26 14.50
CA HIS A 84 3.50 7.37 14.30
C HIS A 84 2.93 6.18 13.52
N VAL A 85 3.58 5.75 12.44
CA VAL A 85 3.18 4.59 11.65
C VAL A 85 3.37 3.29 12.42
N GLY A 86 4.53 3.12 13.11
CA GLY A 86 4.75 1.95 13.97
C GLY A 86 3.67 1.82 15.04
N HIS A 87 3.33 2.92 15.71
CA HIS A 87 2.20 2.94 16.66
C HIS A 87 0.88 2.59 16.00
N ILE A 88 0.57 3.13 14.80
CA ILE A 88 -0.66 2.79 14.08
C ILE A 88 -0.75 1.29 13.81
N ILE A 89 0.33 0.68 13.31
CA ILE A 89 0.41 -0.76 13.04
C ILE A 89 0.10 -1.56 14.32
N ASP A 90 0.78 -1.22 15.41
CA ASP A 90 0.62 -1.90 16.70
C ASP A 90 -0.77 -1.69 17.29
N TRP A 91 -1.29 -0.46 17.25
CA TRP A 91 -2.60 -0.11 17.78
C TRP A 91 -3.70 -0.84 17.02
N VAL A 92 -3.65 -0.88 15.68
CA VAL A 92 -4.62 -1.62 14.86
C VAL A 92 -4.61 -3.10 15.22
N ARG A 93 -3.43 -3.72 15.32
CA ARG A 93 -3.30 -5.13 15.72
C ARG A 93 -3.86 -5.38 17.12
N GLN A 94 -3.49 -4.55 18.10
CA GLN A 94 -3.96 -4.71 19.49
C GLN A 94 -5.47 -4.52 19.60
N ARG A 95 -6.03 -3.64 18.78
CA ARG A 95 -7.42 -3.21 18.87
C ARG A 95 -8.39 -4.11 18.12
N PHE A 96 -8.00 -4.52 16.92
CA PHE A 96 -8.85 -5.23 15.97
C PHE A 96 -8.30 -6.62 15.61
N GLY A 97 -7.15 -7.00 16.16
CA GLY A 97 -6.50 -8.27 15.88
C GLY A 97 -7.35 -9.48 16.30
N ARG A 98 -7.44 -10.44 15.39
CA ARG A 98 -7.97 -11.78 15.58
C ARG A 98 -6.83 -12.77 15.39
N GLY A 99 -6.63 -13.67 16.34
CA GLY A 99 -5.57 -14.68 16.30
C GLY A 99 -4.55 -14.55 17.44
N PRO A 100 -3.29 -15.01 17.23
CA PRO A 100 -2.72 -15.36 15.93
C PRO A 100 -3.25 -16.70 15.37
N TYR A 101 -3.41 -16.76 14.05
CA TYR A 101 -3.77 -17.96 13.28
C TYR A 101 -2.53 -18.51 12.58
N PHE A 102 -1.88 -19.51 13.17
CA PHE A 102 -0.58 -20.01 12.69
C PHE A 102 0.47 -18.89 12.49
N GLY A 103 0.43 -17.89 13.37
CA GLY A 103 1.31 -16.71 13.33
C GLY A 103 0.79 -15.54 12.48
N ALA A 104 -0.32 -15.68 11.75
CA ALA A 104 -0.95 -14.57 11.05
C ALA A 104 -1.93 -13.81 11.95
N TRP A 105 -2.10 -12.52 11.72
CA TRP A 105 -3.14 -11.72 12.37
C TRP A 105 -4.26 -11.45 11.37
N GLY A 106 -5.48 -11.82 11.71
CA GLY A 106 -6.68 -11.28 11.07
C GLY A 106 -7.01 -9.93 11.69
N ILE A 107 -7.60 -9.01 10.94
CA ILE A 107 -7.96 -7.68 11.42
C ILE A 107 -9.47 -7.48 11.23
N ASP A 108 -10.16 -7.09 12.30
CA ASP A 108 -11.55 -6.67 12.26
C ASP A 108 -11.71 -5.25 11.71
N GLU A 109 -12.94 -4.96 11.29
CA GLU A 109 -13.33 -3.68 10.70
C GLU A 109 -13.36 -2.53 11.72
N GLN A 110 -14.20 -2.69 12.76
CA GLN A 110 -14.54 -1.66 13.73
C GLN A 110 -15.11 -2.25 15.03
N GLY A 111 -15.11 -1.46 16.09
CA GLY A 111 -15.79 -1.82 17.34
C GLY A 111 -15.45 -0.96 18.57
N PRO A 112 -16.21 -1.12 19.67
CA PRO A 112 -16.07 -0.33 20.89
C PRO A 112 -14.92 -0.80 21.81
N PRO A 113 -14.55 0.03 22.82
CA PRO A 113 -13.84 -0.28 24.05
C PRO A 113 -13.40 -1.72 24.32
N GLY A 114 -14.40 -2.52 24.61
CA GLY A 114 -14.28 -3.85 25.19
C GLY A 114 -14.42 -5.00 24.19
N GLY A 115 -14.30 -4.75 22.89
CA GLY A 115 -14.47 -5.78 21.86
C GLY A 115 -15.94 -6.07 21.53
N GLY A 116 -16.15 -7.04 20.65
CA GLY A 116 -17.44 -7.30 19.98
C GLY A 116 -17.51 -6.76 18.55
N GLY A 117 -16.35 -6.46 17.95
CA GLY A 117 -16.26 -5.87 16.62
C GLY A 117 -16.94 -6.70 15.53
N CYS A 118 -17.37 -6.00 14.49
CA CYS A 118 -17.87 -6.62 13.27
C CYS A 118 -16.72 -7.33 12.55
N CYS A 119 -16.96 -8.42 11.82
CA CYS A 119 -18.22 -9.14 11.55
C CYS A 119 -18.03 -10.65 11.69
N SER A 120 -16.83 -11.06 12.10
CA SER A 120 -16.33 -12.41 12.01
C SER A 120 -15.40 -12.74 13.17
N ARG A 121 -15.31 -14.03 13.50
CA ARG A 121 -14.28 -14.50 14.42
C ARG A 121 -12.90 -14.50 13.77
N SER A 122 -12.85 -14.50 12.44
CA SER A 122 -11.65 -14.65 11.63
C SER A 122 -11.00 -13.32 11.23
N GLY A 123 -11.58 -12.17 11.58
CA GLY A 123 -11.24 -10.90 10.95
C GLY A 123 -11.90 -10.77 9.58
N LEU A 124 -11.57 -9.70 8.87
CA LEU A 124 -12.03 -9.45 7.50
C LEU A 124 -10.86 -9.51 6.53
N GLY A 125 -11.09 -10.08 5.34
CA GLY A 125 -10.05 -10.32 4.35
C GLY A 125 -9.40 -9.03 3.87
N SER A 126 -10.22 -8.02 3.58
CA SER A 126 -9.85 -6.68 3.10
C SER A 126 -9.04 -5.89 4.13
N ASP A 127 -9.51 -5.85 5.37
CA ASP A 127 -8.87 -5.09 6.44
C ASP A 127 -7.57 -5.75 6.89
N THR A 128 -7.55 -7.08 6.87
CA THR A 128 -6.33 -7.85 7.09
C THR A 128 -5.28 -7.57 6.01
N SER A 129 -5.68 -7.59 4.73
CA SER A 129 -4.74 -7.32 3.64
C SER A 129 -4.28 -5.86 3.65
N ARG A 130 -5.14 -4.90 4.04
CA ARG A 130 -4.78 -3.49 4.25
C ARG A 130 -3.68 -3.34 5.28
N TRP A 131 -3.90 -3.87 6.49
CA TRP A 131 -2.91 -3.80 7.55
C TRP A 131 -1.59 -4.46 7.15
N ALA A 132 -1.66 -5.61 6.44
CA ALA A 132 -0.49 -6.30 5.92
C ALA A 132 0.26 -5.47 4.86
N ALA A 133 -0.44 -4.74 4.00
CA ALA A 133 0.18 -3.84 3.03
C ALA A 133 0.88 -2.64 3.69
N ILE A 134 0.30 -2.07 4.76
CA ILE A 134 0.97 -1.03 5.55
C ILE A 134 2.26 -1.56 6.18
N ASN A 135 2.23 -2.78 6.72
CA ASN A 135 3.43 -3.45 7.22
C ASN A 135 4.49 -3.65 6.13
N ALA A 136 4.09 -4.07 4.93
CA ALA A 136 5.01 -4.22 3.79
C ALA A 136 5.68 -2.89 3.40
N MET A 137 4.90 -1.82 3.31
CA MET A 137 5.41 -0.47 3.02
C MET A 137 6.31 0.06 4.15
N TYR A 138 5.97 -0.23 5.41
CA TYR A 138 6.80 0.14 6.56
C TYR A 138 8.14 -0.59 6.53
N PHE A 139 8.14 -1.90 6.25
CA PHE A 139 9.36 -2.68 6.07
C PHE A 139 10.22 -2.13 4.94
N GLU A 140 9.65 -1.79 3.78
CA GLU A 140 10.42 -1.24 2.66
C GLU A 140 11.25 -0.01 3.07
N LEU A 141 10.71 0.84 3.94
CA LEU A 141 11.34 2.09 4.35
C LEU A 141 12.22 1.97 5.61
N THR A 142 12.03 0.93 6.43
CA THR A 142 12.70 0.79 7.74
C THR A 142 13.61 -0.43 7.86
N GLY A 143 13.35 -1.48 7.08
CA GLY A 143 13.97 -2.79 7.26
C GLY A 143 13.43 -3.60 8.44
N ASP A 144 12.32 -3.20 9.06
CA ASP A 144 11.73 -3.91 10.22
C ASP A 144 11.30 -5.36 9.88
N GLY A 145 12.06 -6.33 10.40
CA GLY A 145 11.83 -7.75 10.12
C GLY A 145 10.48 -8.27 10.62
N GLN A 146 9.93 -7.72 11.70
CA GLN A 146 8.62 -8.13 12.21
C GLN A 146 7.52 -7.63 11.28
N ALA A 147 7.60 -6.39 10.80
CA ALA A 147 6.66 -5.85 9.81
C ALA A 147 6.66 -6.70 8.53
N ARG A 148 7.83 -7.18 8.07
CA ARG A 148 7.90 -8.10 6.93
C ARG A 148 7.17 -9.43 7.20
N GLU A 149 7.39 -10.03 8.36
CA GLU A 149 6.71 -11.29 8.74
C GLU A 149 5.21 -11.11 8.90
N ASP A 150 4.78 -10.03 9.54
CA ASP A 150 3.37 -9.68 9.73
C ASP A 150 2.69 -9.46 8.38
N ALA A 151 3.35 -8.76 7.45
CA ALA A 151 2.89 -8.60 6.07
C ALA A 151 2.74 -9.96 5.35
N PHE A 152 3.79 -10.78 5.36
CA PHE A 152 3.78 -12.08 4.68
C PHE A 152 2.67 -12.99 5.21
N ARG A 153 2.58 -13.16 6.53
CA ARG A 153 1.63 -14.09 7.15
C ARG A 153 0.20 -13.63 6.96
N SER A 154 -0.06 -12.33 7.11
CA SER A 154 -1.41 -11.79 7.06
C SER A 154 -1.92 -11.68 5.63
N LEU A 155 -1.07 -11.41 4.63
CA LEU A 155 -1.46 -11.53 3.21
C LEU A 155 -1.81 -12.97 2.84
N ASN A 156 -0.99 -13.95 3.27
CA ASN A 156 -1.31 -15.37 3.06
C ASN A 156 -2.63 -15.75 3.75
N TYR A 157 -2.86 -15.27 4.98
CA TYR A 157 -4.11 -15.50 5.68
C TYR A 157 -5.32 -14.88 4.96
N SER A 158 -5.18 -13.66 4.42
CA SER A 158 -6.21 -13.01 3.61
C SER A 158 -6.64 -13.85 2.40
N THR A 159 -5.75 -14.66 1.81
CA THR A 159 -6.11 -15.53 0.67
C THR A 159 -7.19 -16.56 0.97
N TYR A 160 -7.37 -16.96 2.23
CA TYR A 160 -8.44 -17.90 2.62
C TYR A 160 -9.84 -17.30 2.51
N PHE A 161 -9.96 -15.99 2.31
CA PHE A 161 -11.24 -15.32 2.06
C PHE A 161 -11.64 -15.37 0.58
N ALA A 162 -10.75 -15.77 -0.33
CA ALA A 162 -11.04 -15.97 -1.74
C ALA A 162 -11.46 -17.43 -2.02
N GLY A 163 -12.59 -17.59 -2.71
CA GLY A 163 -13.07 -18.87 -3.23
C GLY A 163 -12.35 -19.28 -4.52
N ASP A 164 -12.46 -20.56 -4.87
CA ASP A 164 -11.98 -21.11 -6.14
C ASP A 164 -12.76 -20.58 -7.36
N ASP A 165 -13.98 -20.10 -7.14
CA ASP A 165 -14.82 -19.39 -8.11
C ASP A 165 -14.47 -17.90 -8.27
N GLY A 166 -13.40 -17.43 -7.60
CA GLY A 166 -12.91 -16.05 -7.65
C GLY A 166 -13.70 -15.08 -6.77
N LYS A 167 -14.74 -15.54 -6.04
CA LYS A 167 -15.46 -14.67 -5.10
C LYS A 167 -14.65 -14.42 -3.84
N VAL A 168 -14.52 -13.16 -3.45
CA VAL A 168 -13.87 -12.78 -2.20
C VAL A 168 -14.92 -12.46 -1.15
N SER A 169 -14.88 -13.19 -0.04
CA SER A 169 -15.70 -12.99 1.15
C SER A 169 -15.13 -11.86 2.00
N CYS A 170 -15.95 -10.90 2.44
CA CYS A 170 -15.54 -9.88 3.42
C CYS A 170 -15.12 -10.54 4.75
N CYS A 171 -15.93 -11.50 5.19
CA CYS A 171 -16.06 -11.84 6.60
C CYS A 171 -15.88 -13.34 6.87
N GLY A 172 -15.45 -14.09 5.85
CA GLY A 172 -15.27 -15.53 5.91
C GLY A 172 -16.59 -16.30 5.92
N ARG A 173 -16.54 -17.55 6.37
CA ARG A 173 -17.70 -18.44 6.42
C ARG A 173 -18.58 -18.13 7.64
N GLY A 174 -19.90 -18.25 7.46
CA GLY A 174 -20.88 -18.15 8.54
C GLY A 174 -21.46 -16.75 8.78
N PHE A 175 -21.06 -15.76 7.99
CA PHE A 175 -21.76 -14.48 7.89
C PHE A 175 -22.88 -14.58 6.84
N GLY A 176 -24.03 -13.97 7.09
CA GLY A 176 -25.27 -14.16 6.32
C GLY A 176 -25.16 -13.78 4.85
N ASP A 177 -24.40 -12.72 4.54
CA ASP A 177 -24.17 -12.22 3.18
C ASP A 177 -22.73 -11.67 3.05
N PRO A 178 -21.73 -12.54 2.84
CA PRO A 178 -20.34 -12.14 2.98
C PRO A 178 -19.74 -11.54 1.70
N TYR A 179 -20.50 -11.35 0.62
CA TYR A 179 -19.95 -10.96 -0.68
C TYR A 179 -20.29 -9.51 -1.01
N TRP A 180 -19.36 -8.60 -0.71
CA TRP A 180 -19.51 -7.16 -0.92
C TRP A 180 -18.49 -6.71 -1.97
N PHE A 181 -18.96 -5.97 -2.98
CA PHE A 181 -18.08 -5.59 -4.10
C PHE A 181 -16.94 -4.66 -3.68
N SER A 182 -17.25 -3.70 -2.80
CA SER A 182 -16.29 -2.78 -2.19
C SER A 182 -15.16 -3.54 -1.51
N ASP A 183 -15.51 -4.50 -0.68
CA ASP A 183 -14.59 -5.19 0.20
C ASP A 183 -13.77 -6.20 -0.59
N GLY A 184 -14.45 -7.06 -1.37
CA GLY A 184 -13.82 -8.17 -2.07
C GLY A 184 -13.02 -7.78 -3.31
N TYR A 185 -13.40 -6.72 -4.02
CA TYR A 185 -12.77 -6.36 -5.31
C TYR A 185 -12.20 -4.95 -5.35
N GLY A 186 -12.72 -4.01 -4.57
CA GLY A 186 -12.23 -2.64 -4.51
C GLY A 186 -11.05 -2.47 -3.55
N ASP A 187 -11.21 -3.00 -2.34
CA ASP A 187 -10.31 -2.78 -1.21
C ASP A 187 -9.33 -3.94 -1.04
N TYR A 188 -9.83 -5.18 -0.94
CA TYR A 188 -9.03 -6.39 -0.77
C TYR A 188 -7.88 -6.51 -1.77
N LEU A 189 -8.17 -6.51 -3.07
CA LEU A 189 -7.17 -6.72 -4.14
C LEU A 189 -6.13 -5.60 -4.21
N ARG A 190 -6.54 -4.36 -3.90
CA ARG A 190 -5.65 -3.19 -3.97
C ARG A 190 -4.47 -3.32 -3.01
N HIS A 191 -4.69 -3.92 -1.86
CA HIS A 191 -3.67 -4.05 -0.84
C HIS A 191 -2.60 -5.09 -1.20
N PHE A 192 -2.96 -6.15 -1.93
CA PHE A 192 -1.97 -7.04 -2.53
C PHE A 192 -1.07 -6.31 -3.53
N ASN A 193 -1.64 -5.42 -4.35
CA ASN A 193 -0.84 -4.61 -5.29
C ASN A 193 0.12 -3.67 -4.56
N TRP A 194 -0.33 -3.01 -3.50
CA TRP A 194 0.56 -2.17 -2.68
C TRP A 194 1.68 -2.98 -2.02
N ALA A 195 1.34 -4.14 -1.46
CA ALA A 195 2.31 -5.02 -0.83
C ALA A 195 3.35 -5.54 -1.83
N MET A 196 2.93 -5.99 -3.01
CA MET A 196 3.86 -6.42 -4.07
C MET A 196 4.71 -5.25 -4.59
N GLY A 197 4.17 -4.03 -4.64
CA GLY A 197 4.95 -2.83 -4.96
C GLY A 197 6.06 -2.52 -3.96
N ALA A 198 5.82 -2.79 -2.66
CA ALA A 198 6.80 -2.60 -1.57
C ALA A 198 7.76 -3.79 -1.41
N LEU A 199 7.25 -5.00 -1.61
CA LEU A 199 7.94 -6.29 -1.51
C LEU A 199 7.80 -7.07 -2.82
N PRO A 200 8.57 -6.72 -3.88
CA PRO A 200 8.43 -7.33 -5.21
C PRO A 200 8.66 -8.84 -5.26
N GLU A 201 9.37 -9.40 -4.28
CA GLU A 201 9.50 -10.86 -4.12
C GLU A 201 8.19 -11.59 -3.78
N PHE A 202 7.12 -10.87 -3.41
CA PHE A 202 5.79 -11.46 -3.18
C PHE A 202 4.98 -11.61 -4.46
N ALA A 203 5.42 -11.02 -5.57
CA ALA A 203 4.78 -11.20 -6.87
C ALA A 203 5.03 -12.63 -7.40
N PRO A 204 4.15 -13.14 -8.29
CA PRO A 204 4.29 -14.47 -8.88
C PRO A 204 5.65 -14.68 -9.54
N GLN A 205 6.31 -15.80 -9.20
CA GLN A 205 7.60 -16.18 -9.77
C GLN A 205 7.47 -16.58 -11.24
N GLY A 206 8.49 -16.29 -12.04
CA GLY A 206 8.54 -16.63 -13.46
C GLY A 206 7.67 -15.75 -14.35
N GLU A 207 7.04 -14.70 -13.81
CA GLU A 207 6.19 -13.76 -14.54
C GLU A 207 6.79 -12.35 -14.60
N ASN A 208 6.39 -11.57 -15.61
CA ASN A 208 6.82 -10.18 -15.79
C ASN A 208 5.70 -9.24 -15.35
N HIS A 209 5.95 -8.38 -14.37
CA HIS A 209 4.97 -7.45 -13.81
C HIS A 209 5.56 -6.08 -13.50
N LEU A 210 4.89 -5.02 -13.95
CA LEU A 210 5.07 -3.67 -13.38
C LEU A 210 4.20 -3.58 -12.12
N LEU A 211 4.83 -3.49 -10.96
CA LEU A 211 4.18 -3.60 -9.65
C LEU A 211 3.82 -2.25 -9.03
N ARG A 212 4.61 -1.20 -9.31
CA ARG A 212 4.38 0.15 -8.80
C ARG A 212 4.94 1.20 -9.74
N SER A 213 4.27 2.35 -9.84
CA SER A 213 4.78 3.57 -10.49
C SER A 213 4.42 4.78 -9.64
N THR A 214 5.27 5.81 -9.64
CA THR A 214 4.94 7.14 -9.09
C THR A 214 4.17 8.01 -10.09
N SER A 215 3.85 7.49 -11.28
CA SER A 215 2.99 8.12 -12.28
C SER A 215 1.89 7.17 -12.74
N ILE A 216 0.94 7.68 -13.53
CA ILE A 216 -0.11 6.86 -14.14
C ILE A 216 0.48 6.14 -15.36
N VAL A 217 0.52 4.82 -15.32
CA VAL A 217 0.84 3.97 -16.48
C VAL A 217 -0.34 4.03 -17.46
N GLN A 218 -0.11 4.58 -18.65
CA GLN A 218 -1.12 4.78 -19.68
C GLN A 218 -1.21 3.60 -20.65
N LYS A 219 -0.10 2.90 -20.86
CA LYS A 219 0.01 1.73 -21.74
C LYS A 219 1.12 0.84 -21.24
N ILE A 220 0.93 -0.47 -21.34
CA ILE A 220 1.98 -1.46 -21.10
C ILE A 220 1.84 -2.63 -22.08
N THR A 221 2.96 -3.20 -22.47
CA THR A 221 3.04 -4.38 -23.33
C THR A 221 4.12 -5.30 -22.80
N TYR A 222 3.76 -6.56 -22.61
CA TYR A 222 4.65 -7.61 -22.13
C TYR A 222 5.03 -8.55 -23.27
N GLY A 223 6.29 -8.94 -23.30
CA GLY A 223 6.83 -10.03 -24.13
C GLY A 223 7.61 -11.01 -23.27
N ALA A 224 8.12 -12.08 -23.89
CA ALA A 224 8.85 -13.13 -23.17
C ALA A 224 10.12 -12.61 -22.46
N ARG A 225 10.84 -11.67 -23.09
CA ARG A 225 12.04 -11.00 -22.55
C ARG A 225 11.99 -9.49 -22.78
N SER A 226 10.80 -8.92 -22.75
CA SER A 226 10.62 -7.49 -22.96
C SER A 226 9.43 -6.93 -22.19
N VAL A 227 9.59 -5.69 -21.73
CA VAL A 227 8.49 -4.89 -21.17
C VAL A 227 8.63 -3.49 -21.76
N ALA A 228 7.54 -2.97 -22.32
CA ALA A 228 7.49 -1.59 -22.79
C ALA A 228 6.25 -0.91 -22.19
N TYR A 229 6.43 0.30 -21.66
CA TYR A 229 5.34 1.04 -21.03
C TYR A 229 5.45 2.54 -21.27
N ALA A 230 4.32 3.22 -21.11
CA ALA A 230 4.21 4.67 -21.17
C ALA A 230 3.57 5.23 -19.90
N THR A 231 4.13 6.30 -19.34
CA THR A 231 3.62 7.02 -18.16
C THR A 231 3.01 8.36 -18.54
N PHE A 232 2.14 8.90 -17.68
CA PHE A 232 1.58 10.23 -17.84
C PHE A 232 2.63 11.33 -17.62
N ASP A 233 3.46 11.18 -16.59
CA ASP A 233 4.54 12.11 -16.28
C ASP A 233 5.83 11.68 -16.98
N PRO A 234 6.63 12.61 -17.55
CA PRO A 234 7.93 12.29 -18.13
C PRO A 234 9.00 11.93 -17.07
N ALA A 235 8.72 12.25 -15.81
CA ALA A 235 9.55 11.91 -14.67
C ALA A 235 8.77 11.00 -13.71
N ALA A 236 9.25 9.78 -13.50
CA ALA A 236 8.64 8.82 -12.58
C ALA A 236 9.65 7.75 -12.15
N THR A 237 9.24 6.97 -11.15
CA THR A 237 9.95 5.78 -10.68
C THR A 237 9.01 4.57 -10.70
N GLU A 238 9.47 3.49 -11.32
CA GLU A 238 8.76 2.22 -11.39
C GLU A 238 9.49 1.11 -10.67
N VAL A 239 8.72 0.14 -10.18
CA VAL A 239 9.19 -1.12 -9.60
C VAL A 239 8.60 -2.25 -10.43
N LEU A 240 9.47 -3.12 -10.92
CA LEU A 240 9.12 -4.29 -11.73
C LEU A 240 9.67 -5.57 -11.10
N HIS A 241 8.93 -6.66 -11.28
CA HIS A 241 9.40 -8.03 -11.14
C HIS A 241 9.53 -8.61 -12.55
N LEU A 242 10.71 -9.09 -12.91
CA LEU A 242 11.00 -9.65 -14.23
C LEU A 242 11.59 -11.05 -14.12
N ASN A 243 11.17 -11.95 -15.00
CA ASN A 243 11.72 -13.30 -15.11
C ASN A 243 13.01 -13.38 -15.94
N PHE A 244 13.57 -12.22 -16.31
CA PHE A 244 14.80 -12.11 -17.09
C PHE A 244 15.66 -10.96 -16.57
N LYS A 245 16.98 -11.11 -16.69
CA LYS A 245 17.91 -10.02 -16.42
C LYS A 245 17.86 -9.02 -17.58
N PRO A 246 17.61 -7.72 -17.34
CA PRO A 246 17.69 -6.72 -18.41
C PRO A 246 19.07 -6.68 -19.06
N ALA A 247 19.11 -6.72 -20.39
CA ALA A 247 20.29 -6.44 -21.20
C ALA A 247 20.35 -4.96 -21.62
N ARG A 248 19.19 -4.32 -21.77
CA ARG A 248 19.05 -2.89 -22.08
C ARG A 248 17.79 -2.31 -21.45
N VAL A 249 17.92 -1.14 -20.85
CA VAL A 249 16.82 -0.28 -20.42
C VAL A 249 16.97 1.06 -21.13
N ALA A 250 15.89 1.60 -21.68
CA ALA A 250 15.90 2.88 -22.38
C ALA A 250 14.70 3.76 -22.01
N SER A 251 14.97 5.06 -21.95
CA SER A 251 14.01 6.15 -21.78
C SER A 251 13.90 6.90 -23.11
N GLY A 252 12.80 6.68 -23.82
CA GLY A 252 12.66 7.02 -25.24
C GLY A 252 13.75 6.32 -26.06
N THR A 253 14.54 7.10 -26.81
CA THR A 253 15.67 6.58 -27.60
C THR A 253 16.96 6.44 -26.79
N THR A 254 17.00 6.95 -25.56
CA THR A 254 18.24 7.07 -24.77
C THR A 254 18.43 5.85 -23.87
N ALA A 255 19.56 5.16 -24.01
CA ALA A 255 19.91 4.05 -23.11
C ALA A 255 20.16 4.59 -21.68
N MET A 256 19.59 3.91 -20.70
CA MET A 256 19.77 4.23 -19.28
C MET A 256 20.97 3.45 -18.71
N VAL A 257 21.55 3.98 -17.64
CA VAL A 257 22.70 3.38 -16.96
C VAL A 257 22.21 2.57 -15.76
N GLU A 258 22.76 1.37 -15.58
CA GLU A 258 22.57 0.58 -14.35
C GLU A 258 23.33 1.24 -13.21
N ARG A 259 22.70 1.38 -12.05
CA ARG A 259 23.22 2.10 -10.88
C ARG A 259 23.11 1.26 -9.61
N ASN A 260 23.80 1.70 -8.57
CA ASN A 260 23.68 1.13 -7.22
C ASN A 260 22.43 1.64 -6.49
N ASP A 261 21.95 2.85 -6.83
CA ASP A 261 20.76 3.47 -6.28
C ASP A 261 20.05 4.34 -7.34
N LEU A 262 18.89 4.91 -6.96
CA LEU A 262 18.06 5.77 -7.81
C LEU A 262 18.06 7.24 -7.35
N THR A 263 19.18 7.74 -6.82
CA THR A 263 19.33 9.18 -6.58
C THR A 263 19.22 9.98 -7.89
N GLU A 264 19.82 9.46 -8.96
CA GLU A 264 19.77 10.00 -10.33
C GLU A 264 18.98 9.10 -11.30
N GLN A 265 18.69 9.61 -12.51
CA GLN A 265 18.10 8.83 -13.60
C GLN A 265 18.96 7.58 -13.91
N GLY A 266 18.33 6.42 -13.96
CA GLY A 266 18.97 5.12 -14.16
C GLY A 266 18.05 3.98 -13.76
N TYR A 267 18.61 2.78 -13.66
CA TYR A 267 17.88 1.63 -13.14
C TYR A 267 18.77 0.79 -12.21
N THR A 268 18.15 0.03 -11.30
CA THR A 268 18.83 -0.95 -10.47
C THR A 268 18.30 -2.34 -10.77
N VAL A 269 19.15 -3.36 -10.62
CA VAL A 269 18.77 -4.77 -10.79
C VAL A 269 19.16 -5.55 -9.55
N ARG A 270 18.19 -6.20 -8.91
CA ARG A 270 18.42 -7.08 -7.76
C ARG A 270 17.96 -8.49 -8.10
N PRO A 271 18.82 -9.52 -8.08
CA PRO A 271 18.39 -10.89 -8.29
C PRO A 271 17.52 -11.38 -7.12
N LEU A 272 16.54 -12.23 -7.42
CA LEU A 272 15.69 -12.93 -6.46
C LEU A 272 16.05 -14.43 -6.42
N PRO A 273 15.76 -15.11 -5.29
CA PRO A 273 15.72 -16.58 -5.28
C PRO A 273 14.78 -17.09 -6.37
N GLY A 274 15.18 -18.13 -7.10
CA GLY A 274 14.39 -18.68 -8.22
C GLY A 274 14.77 -18.18 -9.61
N GLY A 275 15.66 -17.18 -9.71
CA GLY A 275 16.20 -16.71 -11.00
C GLY A 275 15.53 -15.47 -11.57
N ASP A 276 14.51 -14.94 -10.90
CA ASP A 276 13.85 -13.67 -11.25
C ASP A 276 14.65 -12.46 -10.76
N TYR A 277 14.20 -11.26 -11.14
CA TYR A 277 14.85 -9.99 -10.86
C TYR A 277 13.85 -8.92 -10.45
N VAL A 278 14.21 -8.16 -9.43
CA VAL A 278 13.55 -6.88 -9.15
C VAL A 278 14.30 -5.78 -9.89
N VAL A 279 13.61 -5.05 -10.73
CA VAL A 279 14.15 -3.92 -11.48
C VAL A 279 13.44 -2.66 -11.04
N ARG A 280 14.21 -1.64 -10.64
CA ARG A 280 13.65 -0.31 -10.36
C ARG A 280 14.17 0.66 -11.39
N VAL A 281 13.30 1.45 -11.98
CA VAL A 281 13.64 2.41 -13.05
C VAL A 281 13.28 3.80 -12.59
N LYS A 282 14.19 4.76 -12.68
CA LYS A 282 13.91 6.20 -12.48
C LYS A 282 14.21 6.93 -13.77
N HIS A 283 13.20 7.54 -14.38
CA HIS A 283 13.34 8.36 -15.58
C HIS A 283 12.91 9.80 -15.30
N ALA A 284 13.44 10.76 -16.07
CA ALA A 284 13.21 12.19 -15.83
C ALA A 284 12.66 12.97 -17.04
N THR A 285 12.87 12.47 -18.27
CA THR A 285 12.63 13.25 -19.49
C THR A 285 11.70 12.60 -20.51
N SER A 286 11.46 11.29 -20.42
CA SER A 286 10.62 10.56 -21.37
C SER A 286 9.45 9.90 -20.66
N ARG A 287 8.32 9.85 -21.36
CA ARG A 287 7.16 9.04 -20.94
C ARG A 287 7.28 7.59 -21.34
N GLU A 288 8.15 7.26 -22.28
CA GLU A 288 8.24 5.92 -22.86
C GLU A 288 9.47 5.19 -22.32
N ILE A 289 9.24 3.99 -21.78
CA ILE A 289 10.28 3.12 -21.25
C ILE A 289 10.25 1.77 -21.99
N SER A 290 11.42 1.27 -22.35
CA SER A 290 11.60 -0.07 -22.88
C SER A 290 12.69 -0.83 -22.14
N ILE A 291 12.40 -2.08 -21.80
CA ILE A 291 13.27 -3.01 -21.10
C ILE A 291 13.35 -4.27 -21.95
N THR A 292 14.56 -4.70 -22.32
CA THR A 292 14.81 -5.91 -23.12
C THR A 292 15.91 -6.74 -22.47
N GLY A 293 15.70 -8.06 -22.41
CA GLY A 293 16.65 -9.05 -21.88
C GLY A 293 17.44 -9.79 -22.94
#